data_AF-A0A6J5XAU7-F1
#
_entry.id   AF-A0A6J5XAU7-F1
#
_cell.length_a   1.000
_cell.length_b   1.000
_cell.length_c   1.000
_cell.angle_alpha   90.00
_cell.angle_beta   90.00
_cell.angle_gamma   90.00
#
_symmetry.space_group_name_H-M   'P 1'
#
loop_
_entity.id
_entity.type
_entity.pdbx_description
1 polymer ?
#
loop_
_entity_poly.entity_id
_entity_poly.type
_entity_poly.pdbx_seq_one_letter_code
_entity_poly.pdbx_strand_id
1 'polypeptide(L)'
;MLKLLPWRSSPHNTLTLDPAKPFISLSRFLSHSLSEDQYEDDPPFSPVSKRPKPKKNKTQNKDPDTKNEPTRPLKSDLPFDFSYSYSETNPKVEPIAFRESPKFSPFGPGRLDRKWTGTVALTQQEVDLNRVAEERKRVLGDPLTEEEVAKLVERYRHSDCARQINMGKGGVTHNMLDDIHNHWKRAEAVRIKCLGVPTLDMDNVCFHLEDKSGGKIVYQHINVLILYRGRNYDPKNRPVIPVMLWKPYTPIYPKLVKNVADGLTFEETKELRNRGLNSPPVMKLTRNGVYVNVVDRVREAFKTEEVVRLDCTHVGTSDCKRTGVKLRDLVPCIPLLFKDEQIVLWRGKRDQEEDSKCRDRSEKFADA
;
A
#
# COMPACT_ATOMS: atom_id res chain seq x y z
N MET A 1 25.67 -25.86 -46.27
CA MET A 1 25.04 -25.47 -47.56
C MET A 1 23.59 -25.13 -47.31
N LEU A 2 23.15 -23.97 -47.82
CA LEU A 2 21.76 -23.50 -48.00
C LEU A 2 20.97 -23.15 -46.71
N LYS A 3 20.33 -21.98 -46.56
CA LYS A 3 20.34 -20.69 -47.25
C LYS A 3 19.52 -19.73 -46.37
N LEU A 4 20.09 -18.59 -46.00
CA LEU A 4 19.40 -17.42 -45.44
C LEU A 4 18.65 -16.69 -46.55
N LEU A 5 17.41 -16.22 -46.28
CA LEU A 5 16.86 -15.03 -46.93
C LEU A 5 15.94 -14.25 -45.95
N PRO A 6 16.16 -12.92 -45.79
CA PRO A 6 15.33 -11.98 -45.02
C PRO A 6 14.35 -11.22 -45.94
N TRP A 7 13.37 -10.48 -45.41
CA TRP A 7 12.69 -9.31 -46.05
C TRP A 7 12.10 -8.43 -44.91
N ARG A 8 12.58 -7.21 -44.64
CA ARG A 8 12.39 -5.88 -45.26
C ARG A 8 11.00 -5.23 -45.05
N SER A 9 11.03 -4.15 -44.26
CA SER A 9 10.00 -3.11 -44.07
C SER A 9 9.92 -2.12 -45.24
N SER A 10 8.75 -1.48 -45.40
CA SER A 10 8.49 -0.08 -45.85
C SER A 10 6.98 0.11 -46.15
N PRO A 11 6.45 1.34 -46.37
CA PRO A 11 6.52 2.53 -45.51
C PRO A 11 5.13 3.23 -45.35
N HIS A 12 5.13 4.33 -44.60
CA HIS A 12 4.02 5.28 -44.43
C HIS A 12 3.52 5.88 -45.75
N ASN A 13 2.20 6.06 -45.88
CA ASN A 13 1.59 6.98 -46.85
C ASN A 13 0.47 7.80 -46.19
N THR A 14 0.65 9.11 -46.25
CA THR A 14 -0.29 10.17 -45.88
C THR A 14 -1.16 10.48 -47.09
N LEU A 15 -2.48 10.59 -46.94
CA LEU A 15 -3.35 11.18 -47.97
C LEU A 15 -4.37 12.14 -47.36
N THR A 16 -4.48 13.25 -48.06
CA THR A 16 -5.16 14.53 -47.81
C THR A 16 -6.66 14.48 -48.08
N LEU A 17 -7.42 15.28 -47.33
CA LEU A 17 -8.79 15.75 -47.63
C LEU A 17 -8.77 16.68 -48.86
N ASP A 18 -9.81 16.66 -49.71
CA ASP A 18 -10.92 17.66 -49.79
C ASP A 18 -11.82 17.43 -51.06
N PRO A 19 -12.87 18.22 -51.41
CA PRO A 19 -14.29 17.84 -51.29
C PRO A 19 -15.15 17.99 -52.59
N ALA A 20 -16.50 17.95 -52.43
CA ALA A 20 -17.62 18.20 -53.40
C ALA A 20 -18.25 16.92 -54.03
N LYS A 21 -19.58 16.68 -54.11
CA LYS A 21 -20.83 17.50 -54.10
C LYS A 21 -22.08 16.54 -54.01
N PRO A 22 -23.37 16.97 -54.11
CA PRO A 22 -24.45 16.68 -53.14
C PRO A 22 -25.66 15.87 -53.69
N PHE A 23 -26.69 15.58 -52.86
CA PHE A 23 -28.12 15.95 -53.05
C PHE A 23 -29.14 15.16 -52.19
N ILE A 24 -30.05 15.93 -51.54
CA ILE A 24 -31.52 15.77 -51.36
C ILE A 24 -32.02 14.62 -50.45
N SER A 25 -32.52 14.83 -49.23
CA SER A 25 -33.69 15.62 -48.74
C SER A 25 -35.06 15.14 -49.23
N LEU A 26 -35.78 14.36 -48.41
CA LEU A 26 -37.22 14.52 -48.26
C LEU A 26 -37.65 14.19 -46.83
N SER A 27 -38.24 15.21 -46.22
CA SER A 27 -38.78 15.33 -44.88
C SER A 27 -40.08 14.56 -44.67
N ARG A 28 -40.29 14.03 -43.46
CA ARG A 28 -41.60 14.12 -42.79
C ARG A 28 -41.38 14.53 -41.33
N PHE A 29 -41.96 15.68 -41.00
CA PHE A 29 -42.13 16.20 -39.65
C PHE A 29 -43.36 15.58 -38.97
N LEU A 30 -43.27 15.52 -37.63
CA LEU A 30 -44.30 15.66 -36.59
C LEU A 30 -43.90 14.73 -35.42
N SER A 31 -43.84 15.07 -34.13
CA SER A 31 -43.71 16.30 -33.32
C SER A 31 -43.82 15.84 -31.86
N HIS A 32 -43.03 16.43 -30.94
CA HIS A 32 -43.09 16.34 -29.46
C HIS A 32 -42.67 14.99 -28.82
N SER A 33 -41.88 14.91 -27.73
CA SER A 33 -41.43 15.89 -26.72
C SER A 33 -40.03 15.52 -26.19
N LEU A 34 -39.15 16.52 -26.08
CA LEU A 34 -37.81 16.43 -25.46
C LEU A 34 -37.92 16.58 -23.94
N SER A 35 -37.21 15.73 -23.19
CA SER A 35 -36.82 16.03 -21.82
C SER A 35 -35.30 15.95 -21.75
N GLU A 36 -34.68 17.12 -21.79
CA GLU A 36 -33.27 17.34 -21.55
C GLU A 36 -33.23 18.56 -20.63
N ASP A 37 -32.75 18.39 -19.40
CA ASP A 37 -32.35 19.53 -18.58
C ASP A 37 -30.96 19.28 -18.01
N GLN A 38 -30.15 20.32 -18.22
CA GLN A 38 -28.75 20.46 -17.92
C GLN A 38 -28.52 20.80 -16.45
N TYR A 39 -27.31 20.45 -16.00
CA TYR A 39 -26.51 21.07 -14.95
C TYR A 39 -26.99 22.41 -14.38
N GLU A 40 -27.17 22.45 -13.05
CA GLU A 40 -26.86 23.63 -12.24
C GLU A 40 -26.10 23.19 -10.98
N ASP A 41 -24.83 23.61 -10.91
CA ASP A 41 -23.94 23.56 -9.75
C ASP A 41 -24.46 24.50 -8.66
N ASP A 42 -24.85 23.97 -7.51
CA ASP A 42 -25.11 24.77 -6.29
C ASP A 42 -24.04 24.45 -5.23
N PRO A 43 -23.19 25.43 -4.82
CA PRO A 43 -22.17 25.21 -3.79
C PRO A 43 -22.79 25.11 -2.38
N PRO A 44 -22.13 24.43 -1.42
CA PRO A 44 -22.76 23.90 -0.19
C PRO A 44 -23.05 24.93 0.92
N PHE A 45 -23.18 26.23 0.62
CA PHE A 45 -23.37 27.27 1.65
C PHE A 45 -24.36 28.39 1.26
N SER A 46 -25.44 28.08 0.55
CA SER A 46 -26.54 29.04 0.37
C SER A 46 -27.46 29.06 1.61
N PRO A 47 -27.76 30.24 2.21
CA PRO A 47 -28.61 30.32 3.40
C PRO A 47 -30.08 30.06 3.02
N VAL A 48 -30.66 28.97 3.54
CA VAL A 48 -32.08 28.65 3.30
C VAL A 48 -32.97 29.67 4.00
N SER A 49 -33.73 30.43 3.22
CA SER A 49 -34.77 31.34 3.73
C SER A 49 -35.92 30.54 4.37
N LYS A 50 -36.17 30.76 5.66
CA LYS A 50 -37.30 30.15 6.39
C LYS A 50 -38.61 30.83 6.00
N ARG A 51 -39.63 30.05 5.62
CA ARG A 51 -41.04 30.49 5.65
C ARG A 51 -41.77 29.82 6.82
N PRO A 52 -42.54 30.56 7.64
CA PRO A 52 -43.19 30.00 8.83
C PRO A 52 -44.60 29.49 8.51
N LYS A 53 -44.98 28.33 9.08
CA LYS A 53 -46.38 27.82 9.10
C LYS A 53 -46.62 26.97 10.38
N PRO A 54 -47.88 26.85 10.84
CA PRO A 54 -48.31 27.31 12.16
C PRO A 54 -48.47 26.21 13.22
N LYS A 55 -48.48 26.63 14.49
CA LYS A 55 -48.78 25.80 15.66
C LYS A 55 -50.24 25.33 15.67
N LYS A 56 -50.46 24.02 15.82
CA LYS A 56 -51.65 23.46 16.50
C LYS A 56 -51.22 22.30 17.40
N ASN A 57 -51.57 22.42 18.67
CA ASN A 57 -51.37 21.43 19.72
C ASN A 57 -52.35 20.26 19.52
N LYS A 58 -51.88 19.02 19.72
CA LYS A 58 -52.68 17.91 20.24
C LYS A 58 -51.78 16.89 20.92
N THR A 59 -51.93 16.82 22.23
CA THR A 59 -51.39 15.80 23.12
C THR A 59 -52.05 14.46 22.80
N GLN A 60 -51.29 13.47 22.36
CA GLN A 60 -51.64 12.06 22.51
C GLN A 60 -50.37 11.26 22.78
N ASN A 61 -50.35 10.61 23.94
CA ASN A 61 -49.38 9.58 24.30
C ASN A 61 -49.30 8.53 23.19
N LYS A 62 -48.09 8.32 22.66
CA LYS A 62 -47.72 7.10 21.96
C LYS A 62 -46.42 6.60 22.58
N ASP A 63 -46.44 5.34 22.97
CA ASP A 63 -45.35 4.58 23.55
C ASP A 63 -44.05 4.73 22.76
N PRO A 64 -42.86 4.62 23.41
CA PRO A 64 -41.60 4.74 22.71
C PRO A 64 -41.45 3.63 21.66
N ASP A 65 -41.43 4.07 20.40
CA ASP A 65 -41.18 3.26 19.21
C ASP A 65 -39.85 2.50 19.37
N THR A 66 -39.95 1.18 19.42
CA THR A 66 -38.85 0.24 19.64
C THR A 66 -38.03 0.07 18.36
N LYS A 67 -37.43 1.15 17.83
CA LYS A 67 -36.60 1.11 16.61
C LYS A 67 -35.42 2.09 16.63
N ASN A 68 -34.71 2.16 17.75
CA ASN A 68 -33.36 2.73 17.81
C ASN A 68 -32.54 1.94 18.83
N GLU A 69 -32.38 0.63 18.65
CA GLU A 69 -31.25 -0.04 19.30
C GLU A 69 -29.97 0.50 18.67
N PRO A 70 -29.02 1.06 19.45
CA PRO A 70 -27.69 1.32 18.93
C PRO A 70 -27.12 -0.01 18.45
N THR A 71 -26.81 -0.11 17.15
CA THR A 71 -26.22 -1.32 16.56
C THR A 71 -25.03 -1.74 17.43
N ARG A 72 -25.17 -2.85 18.15
CA ARG A 72 -24.12 -3.34 19.05
C ARG A 72 -22.83 -3.52 18.24
N PRO A 73 -21.67 -3.12 18.78
CA PRO A 73 -20.41 -3.25 18.07
C PRO A 73 -20.19 -4.72 17.69
N LEU A 74 -19.74 -4.95 16.46
CA LEU A 74 -19.49 -6.30 15.94
C LEU A 74 -18.39 -6.93 16.78
N LYS A 75 -18.71 -8.02 17.48
CA LYS A 75 -17.70 -8.74 18.26
C LYS A 75 -16.69 -9.38 17.29
N SER A 76 -15.42 -9.11 17.49
CA SER A 76 -14.35 -9.68 16.69
C SER A 76 -13.47 -10.62 17.49
N ASP A 77 -13.50 -11.88 17.09
CA ASP A 77 -12.65 -12.94 17.64
C ASP A 77 -11.29 -13.05 16.90
N LEU A 78 -10.90 -12.05 16.10
CA LEU A 78 -9.63 -12.06 15.38
C LEU A 78 -8.41 -12.09 16.32
N PRO A 79 -7.40 -12.95 16.06
CA PRO A 79 -6.29 -13.23 16.98
C PRO A 79 -5.15 -12.19 16.91
N PHE A 80 -5.44 -10.95 16.51
CA PHE A 80 -4.41 -9.91 16.36
C PHE A 80 -5.00 -8.52 16.51
N ASP A 81 -4.13 -7.57 16.84
CA ASP A 81 -4.49 -6.17 17.03
C ASP A 81 -4.88 -5.49 15.70
N PHE A 82 -5.85 -4.58 15.76
CA PHE A 82 -6.30 -3.87 14.57
C PHE A 82 -5.51 -2.59 14.36
N SER A 83 -4.75 -2.54 13.27
CA SER A 83 -4.09 -1.33 12.80
C SER A 83 -4.60 -0.96 11.40
N TYR A 84 -4.49 0.31 11.03
CA TYR A 84 -4.85 0.76 9.69
C TYR A 84 -4.02 0.07 8.59
N SER A 85 -2.73 -0.13 8.88
CA SER A 85 -1.78 -0.84 8.02
C SER A 85 -0.91 -1.73 8.89
N TYR A 86 -0.66 -2.96 8.44
CA TYR A 86 0.22 -3.92 9.11
C TYR A 86 1.66 -3.82 8.59
N SER A 87 1.83 -3.57 7.29
CA SER A 87 3.16 -3.57 6.65
C SER A 87 3.88 -2.20 6.70
N GLU A 88 3.14 -1.09 6.87
CA GLU A 88 3.72 0.26 6.84
C GLU A 88 3.92 0.88 8.23
N THR A 89 3.60 0.14 9.29
CA THR A 89 3.83 0.57 10.68
C THR A 89 5.01 -0.17 11.27
N ASN A 90 6.05 0.54 11.71
CA ASN A 90 7.17 -0.05 12.41
C ASN A 90 6.81 -0.13 13.92
N PRO A 91 6.66 -1.34 14.50
CA PRO A 91 6.27 -1.49 15.90
C PRO A 91 7.35 -1.01 16.89
N LYS A 92 8.61 -0.87 16.45
CA LYS A 92 9.72 -0.40 17.30
C LYS A 92 9.72 1.12 17.50
N VAL A 93 8.90 1.87 16.76
CA VAL A 93 8.91 3.33 16.79
C VAL A 93 7.56 3.86 17.24
N GLU A 94 7.52 4.39 18.45
CA GLU A 94 6.32 5.02 18.99
C GLU A 94 6.18 6.47 18.49
N PRO A 95 4.94 6.92 18.23
CA PRO A 95 4.68 8.32 17.90
C PRO A 95 4.87 9.21 19.13
N ILE A 96 5.47 10.38 18.95
CA ILE A 96 5.62 11.41 20.00
C ILE A 96 4.26 12.00 20.34
N ALA A 97 3.45 12.27 19.32
CA ALA A 97 2.13 12.91 19.43
C ALA A 97 1.29 12.65 18.17
N PHE A 98 0.08 13.19 18.12
CA PHE A 98 -0.79 13.20 16.94
C PHE A 98 -1.06 14.65 16.50
N ARG A 99 -1.21 14.87 15.18
CA ARG A 99 -1.40 16.23 14.63
C ARG A 99 -2.71 16.92 15.04
N GLU A 100 -3.73 16.14 15.40
CA GLU A 100 -5.04 16.65 15.81
C GLU A 100 -5.32 16.23 17.25
N SER A 101 -5.96 17.12 18.02
CA SER A 101 -6.35 16.80 19.40
C SER A 101 -7.36 15.64 19.42
N PRO A 102 -7.37 14.76 20.44
CA PRO A 102 -8.17 13.53 20.48
C PRO A 102 -9.70 13.74 20.51
N LYS A 103 -10.19 14.97 20.34
CA LYS A 103 -11.61 15.30 20.35
C LYS A 103 -12.20 15.07 18.96
N PHE A 104 -12.79 13.88 18.84
CA PHE A 104 -13.81 13.46 17.88
C PHE A 104 -13.36 13.19 16.45
N SER A 105 -13.02 11.92 16.19
CA SER A 105 -13.46 11.28 14.96
C SER A 105 -14.97 11.02 15.08
N PRO A 106 -15.84 11.60 14.23
CA PRO A 106 -17.30 11.44 14.33
C PRO A 106 -17.77 10.00 14.07
N PHE A 107 -16.90 9.14 13.54
CA PHE A 107 -17.15 7.72 13.30
C PHE A 107 -16.17 6.83 14.06
N GLY A 108 -15.71 7.30 15.23
CA GLY A 108 -14.64 6.69 16.00
C GLY A 108 -14.85 5.21 16.37
N PRO A 109 -13.87 4.60 17.06
CA PRO A 109 -13.81 3.16 17.38
C PRO A 109 -14.96 2.63 18.24
N GLY A 110 -15.97 3.43 18.60
CA GLY A 110 -17.15 2.97 19.34
C GLY A 110 -18.00 1.91 18.60
N ARG A 111 -17.75 1.67 17.31
CA ARG A 111 -18.32 0.53 16.57
C ARG A 111 -17.48 -0.74 16.64
N LEU A 112 -16.24 -0.66 17.15
CA LEU A 112 -15.42 -1.81 17.47
C LEU A 112 -15.69 -2.21 18.91
N ASP A 113 -15.66 -3.50 19.16
CA ASP A 113 -15.73 -4.10 20.49
C ASP A 113 -14.40 -4.00 21.26
N ARG A 114 -13.37 -3.35 20.69
CA ARG A 114 -12.00 -3.29 21.23
C ARG A 114 -11.61 -1.91 21.73
N LYS A 115 -10.72 -1.88 22.74
CA LYS A 115 -10.14 -0.63 23.26
C LYS A 115 -9.18 -0.03 22.22
N TRP A 116 -9.48 1.18 21.77
CA TRP A 116 -8.65 1.93 20.83
C TRP A 116 -7.64 2.82 21.54
N THR A 117 -6.38 2.73 21.13
CA THR A 117 -5.26 3.50 21.70
C THR A 117 -4.91 4.77 20.91
N GLY A 118 -5.59 5.02 19.78
CA GLY A 118 -5.29 6.12 18.86
C GLY A 118 -4.72 5.63 17.53
N THR A 119 -3.92 4.57 17.56
CA THR A 119 -3.29 3.93 16.38
C THR A 119 -3.74 2.49 16.19
N VAL A 120 -4.02 1.78 17.28
CA VAL A 120 -4.28 0.35 17.29
C VAL A 120 -5.46 0.00 18.19
N ALA A 121 -6.31 -0.96 17.78
CA ALA A 121 -7.34 -1.57 18.63
C ALA A 121 -6.79 -2.88 19.18
N LEU A 122 -6.55 -2.92 20.49
CA LEU A 122 -5.89 -4.04 21.13
C LEU A 122 -6.82 -5.25 21.24
N THR A 123 -6.24 -6.44 21.07
CA THR A 123 -6.91 -7.72 21.33
C THR A 123 -7.21 -7.82 22.83
N GLN A 124 -8.42 -8.25 23.19
CA GLN A 124 -8.86 -8.31 24.58
C GLN A 124 -8.34 -9.51 25.36
N GLN A 125 -8.01 -10.61 24.67
CA GLN A 125 -7.59 -11.87 25.26
C GLN A 125 -6.21 -12.25 24.75
N GLU A 126 -5.45 -12.96 25.58
CA GLU A 126 -4.21 -13.60 25.14
C GLU A 126 -4.54 -14.64 24.06
N VAL A 127 -3.85 -14.51 22.95
CA VAL A 127 -4.06 -15.35 21.78
C VAL A 127 -3.16 -16.55 21.88
N ASP A 128 -3.75 -17.75 21.89
CA ASP A 128 -3.00 -18.98 21.74
C ASP A 128 -2.51 -19.13 20.29
N LEU A 129 -1.25 -18.76 20.07
CA LEU A 129 -0.61 -18.81 18.75
C LEU A 129 -0.55 -20.22 18.18
N ASN A 130 -0.45 -21.25 19.02
CA ASN A 130 -0.42 -22.64 18.56
C ASN A 130 -1.77 -23.03 17.97
N ARG A 131 -2.85 -22.69 18.68
CA ARG A 131 -4.21 -22.92 18.20
C ARG A 131 -4.48 -22.20 16.88
N VAL A 132 -4.07 -20.94 16.76
CA VAL A 132 -4.22 -20.17 15.51
C VAL A 132 -3.43 -20.82 14.37
N ALA A 133 -2.21 -21.29 14.64
CA ALA A 133 -1.40 -21.98 13.64
C ALA A 133 -2.02 -23.33 13.22
N GLU A 134 -2.60 -24.08 14.15
CA GLU A 134 -3.33 -25.33 13.86
C GLU A 134 -4.59 -25.09 13.03
N GLU A 135 -5.40 -24.10 13.39
CA GLU A 135 -6.58 -23.69 12.61
C GLU A 135 -6.17 -23.26 11.20
N ARG A 136 -5.08 -22.51 11.06
CA ARG A 136 -4.52 -22.12 9.76
C ARG A 136 -4.07 -23.33 8.94
N LYS A 137 -3.34 -24.28 9.54
CA LYS A 137 -2.94 -25.52 8.87
C LYS A 137 -4.15 -26.33 8.42
N ARG A 138 -5.19 -26.41 9.25
CA ARG A 138 -6.45 -27.10 8.93
C ARG A 138 -7.16 -26.48 7.71
N VAL A 139 -7.22 -25.15 7.64
CA VAL A 139 -7.85 -24.42 6.52
C VAL A 139 -7.02 -24.55 5.24
N LEU A 140 -5.69 -24.43 5.33
CA LEU A 140 -4.80 -24.60 4.18
C LEU A 140 -4.86 -26.03 3.62
N GLY A 141 -4.92 -27.04 4.50
CA GLY A 141 -4.91 -28.45 4.14
C GLY A 141 -3.54 -28.91 3.65
N ASP A 142 -3.53 -29.99 2.86
CA ASP A 142 -2.29 -30.52 2.28
C ASP A 142 -1.60 -29.48 1.39
N PRO A 143 -0.26 -29.46 1.38
CA PRO A 143 0.50 -28.58 0.50
C PRO A 143 0.13 -28.85 -0.96
N LEU A 144 -0.01 -27.78 -1.74
CA LEU A 144 -0.26 -27.88 -3.17
C LEU A 144 0.96 -28.50 -3.87
N THR A 145 0.70 -29.40 -4.81
CA THR A 145 1.72 -29.92 -5.71
C THR A 145 2.17 -28.82 -6.68
N GLU A 146 3.39 -28.93 -7.21
CA GLU A 146 3.92 -27.94 -8.17
C GLU A 146 3.03 -27.78 -9.41
N GLU A 147 2.40 -28.88 -9.88
CA GLU A 147 1.46 -28.85 -10.99
C GLU A 147 0.19 -28.05 -10.67
N GLU A 148 -0.37 -28.22 -9.47
CA GLU A 148 -1.53 -27.46 -9.02
C GLU A 148 -1.20 -25.98 -8.86
N VAL A 149 -0.01 -25.68 -8.32
CA VAL A 149 0.51 -24.31 -8.23
C VAL A 149 0.63 -23.72 -9.63
N ALA A 150 1.26 -24.40 -10.58
CA ALA A 150 1.39 -23.92 -11.96
C ALA A 150 0.02 -23.66 -12.62
N LYS A 151 -0.95 -24.56 -12.44
CA LYS A 151 -2.33 -24.38 -12.92
C LYS A 151 -3.02 -23.18 -12.27
N LEU A 152 -2.83 -22.94 -10.97
CA LEU A 152 -3.35 -21.76 -10.28
C LEU A 152 -2.70 -20.49 -10.82
N VAL A 153 -1.38 -20.49 -10.96
CA VAL A 153 -0.62 -19.34 -11.47
C VAL A 153 -1.05 -19.00 -12.89
N GLU A 154 -1.19 -19.96 -13.79
CA GLU A 154 -1.63 -19.71 -15.16
C GLU A 154 -3.02 -19.05 -15.19
N ARG A 155 -3.95 -19.54 -14.37
CA ARG A 155 -5.33 -19.01 -14.30
C ARG A 155 -5.40 -17.57 -13.78
N TYR A 156 -4.48 -17.18 -12.89
CA TYR A 156 -4.57 -15.90 -12.17
C TYR A 156 -3.43 -14.92 -12.46
N ARG A 157 -2.41 -15.26 -13.27
CA ARG A 157 -1.27 -14.36 -13.54
C ARG A 157 -1.62 -13.21 -14.48
N HIS A 158 -2.46 -13.48 -15.48
CA HIS A 158 -2.78 -12.56 -16.56
C HIS A 158 -3.57 -11.35 -16.07
N SER A 159 -3.34 -10.17 -16.67
CA SER A 159 -3.90 -8.90 -16.20
C SER A 159 -5.38 -8.72 -16.52
N ASP A 160 -5.93 -9.56 -17.39
CA ASP A 160 -7.36 -9.65 -17.73
C ASP A 160 -8.20 -10.31 -16.63
N CYS A 161 -7.56 -10.83 -15.57
CA CYS A 161 -8.30 -11.35 -14.44
C CYS A 161 -9.13 -10.21 -13.80
N ALA A 162 -10.45 -10.30 -13.92
CA ALA A 162 -11.39 -9.33 -13.34
C ALA A 162 -11.37 -9.28 -11.79
N ARG A 163 -10.45 -10.02 -11.15
CA ARG A 163 -10.39 -10.30 -9.72
C ARG A 163 -9.05 -9.84 -9.11
N GLN A 164 -8.53 -8.72 -9.62
CA GLN A 164 -7.30 -8.10 -9.14
C GLN A 164 -7.59 -7.11 -8.00
N ILE A 165 -6.85 -7.23 -6.90
CA ILE A 165 -6.79 -6.22 -5.84
C ILE A 165 -5.53 -5.36 -6.04
N ASN A 166 -5.67 -4.04 -5.97
CA ASN A 166 -4.54 -3.11 -6.01
C ASN A 166 -4.15 -2.68 -4.60
N MET A 167 -2.92 -2.97 -4.21
CA MET A 167 -2.35 -2.50 -2.95
C MET A 167 -1.44 -1.30 -3.22
N GLY A 168 -1.82 -0.13 -2.69
CA GLY A 168 -1.08 1.11 -2.87
C GLY A 168 -0.24 1.49 -1.64
N LYS A 169 0.02 2.80 -1.50
CA LYS A 169 0.77 3.43 -0.39
C LYS A 169 0.43 2.95 1.03
N GLY A 170 -0.78 2.48 1.26
CA GLY A 170 -1.22 1.96 2.57
C GLY A 170 -0.62 0.59 2.93
N GLY A 171 0.01 -0.11 1.98
CA GLY A 171 0.46 -1.48 2.18
C GLY A 171 -0.70 -2.42 2.53
N VAL A 172 -0.42 -3.42 3.36
CA VAL A 172 -1.44 -4.38 3.83
C VAL A 172 -2.34 -3.68 4.84
N THR A 173 -3.51 -3.22 4.40
CA THR A 173 -4.47 -2.51 5.25
C THR A 173 -5.51 -3.45 5.86
N HIS A 174 -6.14 -3.07 6.98
CA HIS A 174 -7.19 -3.90 7.60
C HIS A 174 -8.36 -4.18 6.66
N ASN A 175 -8.85 -3.17 5.94
CA ASN A 175 -9.98 -3.34 5.03
C ASN A 175 -9.65 -4.22 3.83
N MET A 176 -8.37 -4.24 3.39
CA MET A 176 -7.91 -5.13 2.33
C MET A 176 -8.09 -6.61 2.71
N LEU A 177 -8.07 -6.96 4.00
CA LEU A 177 -8.32 -8.32 4.44
C LEU A 177 -9.76 -8.75 4.12
N ASP A 178 -10.77 -7.92 4.39
CA ASP A 178 -12.15 -8.24 4.02
C ASP A 178 -12.31 -8.33 2.49
N ASP A 179 -11.63 -7.46 1.73
CA ASP A 179 -11.61 -7.54 0.27
C ASP A 179 -11.07 -8.89 -0.22
N ILE A 180 -9.97 -9.39 0.37
CA ILE A 180 -9.40 -10.71 0.07
C ILE A 180 -10.42 -11.82 0.35
N HIS A 181 -11.01 -11.82 1.55
CA HIS A 181 -12.00 -12.83 1.93
C HIS A 181 -13.28 -12.74 1.09
N ASN A 182 -13.64 -11.56 0.57
CA ASN A 182 -14.75 -11.38 -0.36
C ASN A 182 -14.44 -11.96 -1.74
N HIS A 183 -13.20 -11.82 -2.23
CA HIS A 183 -12.75 -12.46 -3.47
C HIS A 183 -12.76 -13.99 -3.34
N TRP A 184 -12.31 -14.51 -2.20
CA TRP A 184 -12.28 -15.95 -1.94
C TRP A 184 -13.65 -16.62 -1.84
N LYS A 185 -14.76 -15.86 -1.80
CA LYS A 185 -16.12 -16.44 -1.95
C LYS A 185 -16.36 -17.00 -3.36
N ARG A 186 -15.72 -16.40 -4.38
CA ARG A 186 -15.97 -16.71 -5.80
C ARG A 186 -14.74 -17.29 -6.51
N ALA A 187 -13.57 -17.24 -5.88
CA ALA A 187 -12.29 -17.63 -6.45
C ALA A 187 -11.46 -18.43 -5.43
N GLU A 188 -10.59 -19.30 -5.93
CA GLU A 188 -9.66 -20.06 -5.09
C GLU A 188 -8.44 -19.22 -4.69
N ALA A 189 -8.05 -18.27 -5.54
CA ALA A 189 -6.95 -17.36 -5.30
C ALA A 189 -7.30 -15.92 -5.73
N VAL A 190 -6.52 -14.97 -5.24
CA VAL A 190 -6.63 -13.55 -5.59
C VAL A 190 -5.29 -13.04 -6.11
N ARG A 191 -5.34 -12.26 -7.20
CA ARG A 191 -4.18 -11.56 -7.74
C ARG A 191 -4.06 -10.21 -7.06
N ILE A 192 -2.93 -9.93 -6.44
CA ILE A 192 -2.66 -8.67 -5.75
C ILE A 192 -1.53 -7.96 -6.50
N LYS A 193 -1.81 -6.74 -6.98
CA LYS A 193 -0.82 -5.88 -7.61
C LYS A 193 -0.38 -4.82 -6.61
N CYS A 194 0.91 -4.84 -6.26
CA CYS A 194 1.53 -3.96 -5.30
C CYS A 194 2.13 -2.75 -6.03
N LEU A 195 1.94 -1.54 -5.50
CA LEU A 195 2.41 -0.30 -6.09
C LEU A 195 2.96 0.64 -5.02
N GLY A 196 4.01 1.39 -5.37
CA GLY A 196 4.64 2.40 -4.53
C GLY A 196 5.49 1.81 -3.41
N VAL A 197 5.55 2.52 -2.29
CA VAL A 197 6.45 2.26 -1.15
C VAL A 197 6.43 0.81 -0.60
N PRO A 198 5.30 0.09 -0.54
CA PRO A 198 5.31 -1.31 -0.10
C PRO A 198 6.23 -2.22 -0.90
N THR A 199 6.45 -1.91 -2.19
CA THR A 199 7.27 -2.75 -3.08
C THR A 199 8.77 -2.70 -2.79
N LEU A 200 9.22 -1.84 -1.87
CA LEU A 200 10.60 -1.85 -1.34
C LEU A 200 10.88 -3.09 -0.47
N ASP A 201 9.84 -3.65 0.15
CA ASP A 201 9.93 -4.76 1.09
C ASP A 201 8.78 -5.73 0.84
N MET A 202 8.92 -6.50 -0.24
CA MET A 202 7.91 -7.48 -0.63
C MET A 202 7.83 -8.62 0.38
N ASP A 203 8.92 -8.96 1.08
CA ASP A 203 8.93 -10.04 2.07
C ASP A 203 8.07 -9.68 3.28
N ASN A 204 8.15 -8.44 3.78
CA ASN A 204 7.27 -7.96 4.83
C ASN A 204 5.79 -7.90 4.39
N VAL A 205 5.52 -7.51 3.15
CA VAL A 205 4.17 -7.56 2.57
C VAL A 205 3.66 -9.00 2.53
N CYS A 206 4.48 -9.93 2.04
CA CYS A 206 4.15 -11.35 1.94
C CYS A 206 3.86 -11.93 3.32
N PHE A 207 4.72 -11.65 4.30
CA PHE A 207 4.54 -12.05 5.69
C PHE A 207 3.19 -11.59 6.24
N HIS A 208 2.86 -10.29 6.12
CA HIS A 208 1.61 -9.76 6.66
C HIS A 208 0.36 -10.25 5.93
N LEU A 209 0.42 -10.44 4.61
CA LEU A 209 -0.70 -11.03 3.87
C LEU A 209 -0.96 -12.46 4.35
N GLU A 210 0.09 -13.27 4.46
CA GLU A 210 -0.01 -14.65 4.94
C GLU A 210 -0.48 -14.72 6.41
N ASP A 211 0.12 -13.93 7.29
CA ASP A 211 -0.18 -13.88 8.73
C ASP A 211 -1.62 -13.42 9.00
N LYS A 212 -2.07 -12.33 8.37
CA LYS A 212 -3.37 -11.72 8.70
C LYS A 212 -4.56 -12.30 7.95
N SER A 213 -4.36 -12.82 6.73
CA SER A 213 -5.45 -13.46 5.97
C SER A 213 -5.54 -14.97 6.21
N GLY A 214 -4.49 -15.60 6.76
CA GLY A 214 -4.38 -17.05 6.88
C GLY A 214 -4.10 -17.78 5.56
N GLY A 215 -4.08 -17.07 4.43
CA GLY A 215 -3.79 -17.63 3.11
C GLY A 215 -2.32 -18.01 2.91
N LYS A 216 -2.02 -18.50 1.71
CA LYS A 216 -0.67 -18.86 1.28
C LYS A 216 -0.33 -18.19 -0.05
N ILE A 217 0.84 -17.56 -0.14
CA ILE A 217 1.32 -17.00 -1.40
C ILE A 217 1.90 -18.15 -2.22
N VAL A 218 1.34 -18.36 -3.41
CA VAL A 218 1.74 -19.43 -4.33
C VAL A 218 2.59 -18.90 -5.48
N TYR A 219 2.60 -17.59 -5.69
CA TYR A 219 3.40 -16.94 -6.71
C TYR A 219 3.71 -15.51 -6.32
N GLN A 220 4.97 -15.15 -6.53
CA GLN A 220 5.49 -13.80 -6.34
C GLN A 220 6.40 -13.49 -7.53
N HIS A 221 6.07 -12.42 -8.25
CA HIS A 221 6.91 -11.91 -9.32
C HIS A 221 6.88 -10.39 -9.35
N ILE A 222 8.02 -9.79 -9.03
CA ILE A 222 8.23 -8.34 -8.92
C ILE A 222 7.21 -7.73 -7.95
N ASN A 223 6.09 -7.23 -8.46
CA ASN A 223 5.05 -6.54 -7.70
C ASN A 223 3.68 -7.24 -7.77
N VAL A 224 3.61 -8.41 -8.39
CA VAL A 224 2.38 -9.21 -8.50
C VAL A 224 2.50 -10.41 -7.58
N LEU A 225 1.48 -10.61 -6.76
CA LEU A 225 1.33 -11.73 -5.85
C LEU A 225 0.05 -12.51 -6.21
N ILE A 226 0.08 -13.83 -6.03
CA ILE A 226 -1.12 -14.66 -6.06
C ILE A 226 -1.26 -15.30 -4.69
N LEU A 227 -2.35 -14.94 -4.00
CA LEU A 227 -2.65 -15.39 -2.65
C LEU A 227 -3.80 -16.41 -2.70
N TYR A 228 -3.48 -17.64 -2.31
CA TYR A 228 -4.38 -18.79 -2.26
C TYR A 228 -5.05 -18.91 -0.88
N ARG A 229 -6.35 -19.22 -0.87
CA ARG A 229 -7.18 -19.28 0.35
C ARG A 229 -6.99 -20.53 1.21
N GLY A 230 -6.47 -21.62 0.63
CA GLY A 230 -6.45 -22.95 1.26
C GLY A 230 -7.46 -23.93 0.63
N ARG A 231 -7.19 -25.24 0.79
CA ARG A 231 -8.04 -26.33 0.25
C ARG A 231 -9.38 -26.41 0.96
N ASN A 232 -9.36 -26.21 2.28
CA ASN A 232 -10.51 -26.40 3.16
C ASN A 232 -11.15 -25.07 3.58
N TYR A 233 -10.98 -24.02 2.78
CA TYR A 233 -11.57 -22.72 3.05
C TYR A 233 -13.09 -22.76 2.91
N ASP A 234 -13.80 -22.49 4.00
CA ASP A 234 -15.26 -22.36 4.01
C ASP A 234 -15.68 -20.89 3.99
N PRO A 235 -16.33 -20.41 2.91
CA PRO A 235 -16.83 -19.03 2.84
C PRO A 235 -17.88 -18.68 3.91
N LYS A 236 -18.59 -19.68 4.47
CA LYS A 236 -19.63 -19.46 5.50
C LYS A 236 -19.02 -19.25 6.88
N ASN A 237 -17.97 -20.01 7.20
CA ASN A 237 -17.25 -19.95 8.48
C ASN A 237 -15.99 -19.08 8.41
N ARG A 238 -15.93 -18.13 7.47
CA ARG A 238 -14.79 -17.22 7.33
C ARG A 238 -14.69 -16.27 8.53
N PRO A 239 -13.49 -15.80 8.87
CA PRO A 239 -13.34 -14.78 9.91
C PRO A 239 -14.10 -13.51 9.53
N VAL A 240 -14.77 -12.93 10.53
CA VAL A 240 -15.46 -11.64 10.38
C VAL A 240 -14.45 -10.53 10.64
N ILE A 241 -14.15 -9.75 9.61
CA ILE A 241 -13.20 -8.62 9.68
C ILE A 241 -14.02 -7.32 9.76
N PRO A 242 -14.08 -6.64 10.92
CA PRO A 242 -14.83 -5.40 11.04
C PRO A 242 -14.22 -4.29 10.19
N VAL A 243 -14.99 -3.74 9.25
CA VAL A 243 -14.49 -2.68 8.37
C VAL A 243 -14.10 -1.44 9.19
N MET A 244 -12.86 -0.99 9.06
CA MET A 244 -12.41 0.29 9.62
C MET A 244 -12.90 1.43 8.72
N LEU A 245 -13.90 2.17 9.19
CA LEU A 245 -14.48 3.31 8.46
C LEU A 245 -13.70 4.63 8.63
N TRP A 246 -12.60 4.59 9.39
CA TRP A 246 -11.77 5.74 9.67
C TRP A 246 -10.29 5.40 9.49
N LYS A 247 -9.50 6.45 9.35
CA LYS A 247 -8.04 6.39 9.37
C LYS A 247 -7.55 7.01 10.68
N PRO A 248 -6.55 6.42 11.36
CA PRO A 248 -5.95 7.04 12.53
C PRO A 248 -5.39 8.43 12.18
N TYR A 249 -5.41 9.32 13.16
CA TYR A 249 -4.75 10.62 13.02
C TYR A 249 -3.29 10.43 12.64
N THR A 250 -2.77 11.35 11.82
CA THR A 250 -1.39 11.24 11.37
C THR A 250 -0.44 11.34 12.58
N PRO A 251 0.31 10.27 12.89
CA PRO A 251 1.27 10.30 13.99
C PRO A 251 2.42 11.24 13.68
N ILE A 252 2.94 11.87 14.73
CA ILE A 252 4.14 12.69 14.69
C ILE A 252 5.28 11.81 15.21
N TYR A 253 6.16 11.41 14.31
CA TYR A 253 7.37 10.68 14.65
C TYR A 253 8.54 11.62 14.91
N PRO A 254 9.61 11.15 15.59
CA PRO A 254 10.87 11.86 15.67
C PRO A 254 11.36 12.30 14.29
N LYS A 255 12.10 13.41 14.24
CA LYS A 255 12.66 13.92 12.98
C LYS A 255 13.55 12.86 12.35
N LEU A 256 13.22 12.46 11.13
CA LEU A 256 13.95 11.44 10.38
C LEU A 256 15.39 11.89 10.04
N VAL A 257 15.57 13.18 9.76
CA VAL A 257 16.86 13.79 9.46
C VAL A 257 17.26 14.69 10.62
N LYS A 258 18.41 14.38 11.22
CA LYS A 258 19.06 15.21 12.24
C LYS A 258 19.86 16.34 11.57
N ASN A 259 20.06 17.46 12.28
CA ASN A 259 20.87 18.58 11.77
C ASN A 259 22.33 18.15 11.57
N VAL A 260 22.86 17.37 12.51
CA VAL A 260 24.16 16.70 12.45
C VAL A 260 23.88 15.21 12.43
N ALA A 261 24.43 14.50 11.45
CA ALA A 261 24.28 13.04 11.38
C ALA A 261 25.13 12.38 12.47
N ASP A 262 24.68 11.22 12.96
CA ASP A 262 25.35 10.52 14.05
C ASP A 262 26.79 10.16 13.64
N GLY A 263 27.77 10.50 14.49
CA GLY A 263 29.20 10.23 14.24
C GLY A 263 29.91 11.20 13.29
N LEU A 264 29.26 12.28 12.85
CA LEU A 264 29.83 13.34 12.00
C LEU A 264 29.83 14.69 12.71
N THR A 265 30.72 15.57 12.28
CA THR A 265 30.67 17.01 12.61
C THR A 265 29.63 17.73 11.75
N PHE A 266 29.27 18.96 12.14
CA PHE A 266 28.35 19.79 11.35
C PHE A 266 28.88 20.09 9.95
N GLU A 267 30.19 20.36 9.83
CA GLU A 267 30.86 20.70 8.58
C GLU A 267 30.87 19.50 7.62
N GLU A 268 31.28 18.32 8.10
CA GLU A 268 31.26 17.09 7.31
C GLU A 268 29.83 16.74 6.85
N THR A 269 28.84 16.89 7.73
CA THR A 269 27.43 16.64 7.37
C THR A 269 26.97 17.59 6.26
N LYS A 270 27.35 18.88 6.33
CA LYS A 270 27.03 19.88 5.31
C LYS A 270 27.73 19.55 3.99
N GLU A 271 28.99 19.13 4.04
CA GLU A 271 29.75 18.70 2.87
C GLU A 271 29.09 17.49 2.20
N LEU A 272 28.75 16.44 2.96
CA LEU A 272 28.07 15.25 2.45
C LEU A 272 26.72 15.58 1.79
N ARG A 273 25.94 16.49 2.39
CA ARG A 273 24.68 16.96 1.79
C ARG A 273 24.93 17.65 0.45
N ASN A 274 25.93 18.53 0.37
CA ASN A 274 26.27 19.23 -0.86
C ASN A 274 26.81 18.28 -1.93
N ARG A 275 27.71 17.36 -1.57
CA ARG A 275 28.21 16.30 -2.46
C ARG A 275 27.06 15.45 -3.00
N GLY A 276 26.15 15.01 -2.13
CA GLY A 276 25.00 14.21 -2.52
C GLY A 276 23.99 14.94 -3.40
N LEU A 277 23.77 16.24 -3.21
CA LEU A 277 22.89 17.02 -4.10
C LEU A 277 23.49 17.18 -5.50
N ASN A 278 24.81 17.30 -5.59
CA ASN A 278 25.53 17.47 -6.86
C ASN A 278 25.87 16.14 -7.55
N SER A 279 25.76 15.01 -6.88
CA SER A 279 26.00 13.69 -7.48
C SER A 279 24.88 13.30 -8.45
N PRO A 280 25.15 12.49 -9.47
CA PRO A 280 24.10 11.96 -10.34
C PRO A 280 23.12 11.09 -9.53
N PRO A 281 21.82 11.08 -9.88
CA PRO A 281 20.86 10.26 -9.16
C PRO A 281 21.07 8.79 -9.56
N VAL A 282 21.16 7.89 -8.57
CA VAL A 282 21.27 6.45 -8.83
C VAL A 282 20.07 5.95 -9.61
N MET A 283 18.88 6.43 -9.24
CA MET A 283 17.66 6.16 -10.00
C MET A 283 16.56 7.18 -9.75
N LYS A 284 15.62 7.22 -10.70
CA LYS A 284 14.40 8.01 -10.63
C LYS A 284 13.21 7.14 -10.22
N LEU A 285 12.49 7.59 -9.20
CA LEU A 285 11.25 7.01 -8.72
C LEU A 285 10.05 7.77 -9.28
N THR A 286 8.98 7.05 -9.59
CA THR A 286 7.73 7.59 -10.14
C THR A 286 6.56 7.38 -9.18
N ARG A 287 5.49 8.18 -9.31
CA ARG A 287 4.27 8.02 -8.52
C ARG A 287 3.66 6.63 -8.75
N ASN A 288 3.35 5.91 -7.67
CA ASN A 288 2.81 4.54 -7.73
C ASN A 288 3.70 3.59 -8.57
N GLY A 289 4.99 3.87 -8.69
CA GLY A 289 5.95 3.03 -9.39
C GLY A 289 6.24 1.73 -8.64
N VAL A 290 7.06 0.87 -9.25
CA VAL A 290 7.53 -0.38 -8.65
C VAL A 290 8.96 -0.19 -8.19
N TYR A 291 9.22 -0.42 -6.90
CA TYR A 291 10.46 -0.08 -6.21
C TYR A 291 11.29 -1.29 -5.77
N VAL A 292 11.00 -2.48 -6.30
CA VAL A 292 11.66 -3.74 -5.92
C VAL A 292 13.18 -3.65 -6.03
N ASN A 293 13.69 -3.06 -7.11
CA ASN A 293 15.13 -3.00 -7.37
C ASN A 293 15.84 -1.82 -6.65
N VAL A 294 15.12 -0.96 -5.94
CA VAL A 294 15.72 0.25 -5.33
C VAL A 294 16.74 -0.14 -4.26
N VAL A 295 16.40 -1.12 -3.42
CA VAL A 295 17.28 -1.60 -2.34
C VAL A 295 18.60 -2.12 -2.90
N ASP A 296 18.53 -2.99 -3.91
CA ASP A 296 19.73 -3.59 -4.51
C ASP A 296 20.59 -2.54 -5.20
N ARG A 297 19.98 -1.61 -5.94
CA ARG A 297 20.72 -0.52 -6.61
C ARG A 297 21.38 0.41 -5.61
N VAL A 298 20.74 0.70 -4.48
CA VAL A 298 21.33 1.51 -3.41
C VAL A 298 22.48 0.75 -2.73
N ARG A 299 22.32 -0.54 -2.44
CA ARG A 299 23.39 -1.39 -1.89
C ARG A 299 24.59 -1.47 -2.83
N GLU A 300 24.35 -1.61 -4.13
CA GLU A 300 25.38 -1.63 -5.15
C GLU A 300 26.11 -0.29 -5.24
N ALA A 301 25.36 0.82 -5.30
CA ALA A 301 25.94 2.16 -5.33
C ALA A 301 26.80 2.44 -4.08
N PHE A 302 26.38 1.94 -2.91
CA PHE A 302 27.16 2.06 -1.67
C PHE A 302 28.46 1.26 -1.64
N LYS A 303 28.75 0.41 -2.63
CA LYS A 303 30.07 -0.22 -2.78
C LYS A 303 31.11 0.76 -3.29
N THR A 304 30.70 1.67 -4.19
CA THR A 304 31.59 2.64 -4.85
C THR A 304 31.49 4.04 -4.26
N GLU A 305 30.28 4.47 -3.91
CA GLU A 305 29.97 5.81 -3.42
C GLU A 305 29.64 5.80 -1.93
N GLU A 306 30.05 6.84 -1.21
CA GLU A 306 29.71 7.01 0.21
C GLU A 306 28.32 7.63 0.40
N VAL A 307 27.90 8.45 -0.56
CA VAL A 307 26.64 9.19 -0.57
C VAL A 307 25.92 8.93 -1.87
N VAL A 308 24.64 8.59 -1.76
CA VAL A 308 23.77 8.23 -2.88
C VAL A 308 22.60 9.20 -2.94
N ARG A 309 22.24 9.63 -4.15
CA ARG A 309 21.04 10.42 -4.41
C ARG A 309 19.98 9.60 -5.14
N LEU A 310 18.73 9.70 -4.68
CA LEU A 310 17.54 9.19 -5.37
C LEU A 310 16.66 10.35 -5.82
N ASP A 311 16.30 10.35 -7.10
CA ASP A 311 15.36 11.32 -7.66
C ASP A 311 13.93 10.85 -7.42
N CYS A 312 13.15 11.63 -6.67
CA CYS A 312 11.77 11.31 -6.33
C CYS A 312 10.80 12.45 -6.74
N THR A 313 11.15 13.28 -7.74
CA THR A 313 10.42 14.50 -8.21
C THR A 313 8.96 14.30 -8.61
N HIS A 314 8.48 13.05 -8.71
CA HIS A 314 7.06 12.78 -9.01
C HIS A 314 6.41 11.83 -7.99
N VAL A 315 7.12 11.46 -6.93
CA VAL A 315 6.64 10.50 -5.93
C VAL A 315 5.74 11.18 -4.90
N GLY A 316 6.03 12.44 -4.56
CA GLY A 316 5.35 13.21 -3.53
C GLY A 316 6.04 13.12 -2.17
N THR A 317 6.13 14.26 -1.49
CA THR A 317 6.89 14.45 -0.24
C THR A 317 6.65 13.39 0.86
N SER A 318 5.40 12.95 1.04
CA SER A 318 5.08 11.94 2.06
C SER A 318 5.61 10.56 1.70
N ASP A 319 5.64 10.20 0.42
CA ASP A 319 6.14 8.89 -0.03
C ASP A 319 7.66 8.90 -0.08
N CYS A 320 8.29 10.03 -0.46
CA CYS A 320 9.75 10.20 -0.34
C CYS A 320 10.24 9.94 1.09
N LYS A 321 9.55 10.52 2.09
CA LYS A 321 9.89 10.29 3.50
C LYS A 321 9.74 8.82 3.89
N ARG A 322 8.65 8.16 3.50
CA ARG A 322 8.43 6.73 3.81
C ARG A 322 9.47 5.84 3.14
N THR A 323 9.82 6.10 1.88
CA THR A 323 10.90 5.42 1.17
C THR A 323 12.22 5.57 1.92
N GLY A 324 12.57 6.77 2.38
CA GLY A 324 13.78 6.98 3.17
C GLY A 324 13.80 6.23 4.52
N VAL A 325 12.65 6.16 5.22
CA VAL A 325 12.53 5.34 6.44
C VAL A 325 12.76 3.86 6.14
N LYS A 326 12.10 3.30 5.12
CA LYS A 326 12.27 1.90 4.75
C LYS A 326 13.69 1.59 4.29
N LEU A 327 14.30 2.47 3.50
CA LEU A 327 15.68 2.29 3.05
C LEU A 327 16.67 2.26 4.20
N ARG A 328 16.48 3.10 5.24
CA ARG A 328 17.29 3.04 6.47
C ARG A 328 17.15 1.69 7.19
N ASP A 329 15.95 1.10 7.18
CA ASP A 329 15.68 -0.17 7.87
C ASP A 329 16.19 -1.38 7.05
N LEU A 330 16.16 -1.32 5.71
CA LEU A 330 16.57 -2.40 4.79
C LEU A 330 18.05 -2.35 4.35
N VAL A 331 18.62 -1.15 4.33
CA VAL A 331 20.02 -0.87 4.01
C VAL A 331 20.58 -0.08 5.18
N PRO A 332 21.69 -0.51 5.81
CA PRO A 332 22.30 0.23 6.91
C PRO A 332 22.83 1.58 6.39
N CYS A 333 21.95 2.56 6.28
CA CYS A 333 22.21 3.88 5.73
C CYS A 333 21.40 4.93 6.47
N ILE A 334 21.89 6.16 6.45
CA ILE A 334 21.33 7.29 7.20
C ILE A 334 20.81 8.33 6.20
N PRO A 335 19.50 8.65 6.20
CA PRO A 335 18.97 9.74 5.40
C PRO A 335 19.52 11.09 5.87
N LEU A 336 20.23 11.81 4.99
CA LEU A 336 20.86 13.09 5.30
C LEU A 336 20.01 14.30 4.92
N LEU A 337 19.17 14.17 3.90
CA LEU A 337 18.36 15.27 3.36
C LEU A 337 17.16 14.77 2.56
N PHE A 338 16.02 15.44 2.76
CA PHE A 338 14.85 15.37 1.87
C PHE A 338 14.56 16.80 1.39
N LYS A 339 14.98 17.14 0.17
CA LYS A 339 14.81 18.50 -0.39
C LYS A 339 14.41 18.40 -1.85
N ASP A 340 13.43 19.22 -2.27
CA ASP A 340 12.95 19.29 -3.65
C ASP A 340 12.64 17.91 -4.25
N GLU A 341 12.03 17.05 -3.41
CA GLU A 341 11.71 15.67 -3.74
C GLU A 341 12.91 14.81 -4.17
N GLN A 342 14.11 15.17 -3.71
CA GLN A 342 15.32 14.35 -3.75
C GLN A 342 15.57 13.73 -2.38
N ILE A 343 16.12 12.52 -2.37
CA ILE A 343 16.57 11.84 -1.16
C ILE A 343 18.09 11.69 -1.25
N VAL A 344 18.80 12.16 -0.23
CA VAL A 344 20.24 11.94 -0.08
C VAL A 344 20.47 10.97 1.07
N LEU A 345 21.13 9.86 0.80
CA LEU A 345 21.43 8.79 1.74
C LEU A 345 22.95 8.66 1.92
N TRP A 346 23.39 8.44 3.15
CA TRP A 346 24.79 8.19 3.48
C TRP A 346 24.93 6.78 4.04
N ARG A 347 25.97 6.05 3.62
CA ARG A 347 26.21 4.68 4.09
C ARG A 347 26.53 4.60 5.58
N GLY A 348 27.06 5.67 6.18
CA GLY A 348 27.69 5.61 7.50
C GLY A 348 29.20 5.46 7.39
N LYS A 349 29.91 5.66 8.51
CA LYS A 349 31.34 5.37 8.59
C LYS A 349 31.56 3.86 8.43
N ARG A 350 32.55 3.47 7.63
CA ARG A 350 33.01 2.08 7.62
C ARG A 350 33.73 1.85 8.94
N ASP A 351 33.20 0.99 9.79
CA ASP A 351 33.93 0.55 10.97
C ASP A 351 35.15 -0.24 10.46
N GLN A 352 36.36 0.22 10.78
CA GLN A 352 37.61 -0.46 10.41
C GLN A 352 37.77 -1.84 11.10
N GLU A 353 36.82 -2.24 11.95
CA GLU A 353 36.86 -3.50 12.71
C GLU A 353 36.50 -4.75 11.89
N GLU A 354 35.86 -4.62 10.72
CA GLU A 354 35.64 -5.79 9.84
C GLU A 354 36.89 -6.13 9.01
N ASP A 355 37.73 -5.15 8.70
CA ASP A 355 38.97 -5.36 7.93
C ASP A 355 40.07 -6.01 8.78
N SER A 356 40.09 -5.80 10.10
CA SER A 356 41.04 -6.47 11.01
C SER A 356 40.69 -7.93 11.27
N LYS A 357 39.40 -8.28 11.35
CA LYS A 357 38.95 -9.69 11.46
C LYS A 357 39.23 -10.52 10.20
N CYS A 358 39.33 -9.88 9.04
CA CYS A 358 39.66 -10.57 7.79
C CYS A 358 41.17 -10.83 7.67
N ARG A 359 42.02 -9.92 8.14
CA ARG A 359 43.49 -10.11 8.19
C ARG A 359 43.92 -11.18 9.20
N ASP A 360 43.30 -11.21 10.39
CA ASP A 360 43.57 -12.23 11.41
C ASP A 360 43.14 -13.65 10.99
N ARG A 361 42.19 -13.78 10.05
CA ARG A 361 41.84 -15.09 9.46
C ARG A 361 42.83 -15.51 8.38
N SER A 362 43.32 -14.59 7.54
CA SER A 362 44.29 -14.95 6.50
C SER A 362 45.66 -15.36 7.05
N GLU A 363 46.09 -14.82 8.18
CA GLU A 363 47.38 -15.20 8.80
C GLU A 363 47.31 -16.56 9.52
N LYS A 364 46.14 -16.95 10.05
CA LYS A 364 45.97 -18.25 10.72
C LYS A 364 45.85 -19.45 9.77
N PHE A 365 45.68 -19.23 8.46
CA PHE A 365 45.63 -20.30 7.46
C PHE A 365 46.94 -20.43 6.66
N ALA A 366 47.94 -19.57 6.89
CA ALA A 366 49.24 -19.63 6.22
C ALA A 366 50.30 -20.42 7.01
N ASP A 367 50.08 -20.67 8.31
CA ASP A 367 51.01 -21.36 9.22
C ASP A 367 50.51 -22.76 9.68
N ALA A 368 49.65 -23.43 8.89
CA ALA A 368 49.14 -24.78 9.19
C ALA A 368 49.51 -25.81 8.12
#